data_AF-A0A8T4MEP9-F1
#
_entry.id   AF-A0A8T4MEP9-F1
#
_cell.length_a   1.000
_cell.length_b   1.000
_cell.length_c   1.000
_cell.angle_alpha   90.00
_cell.angle_beta   90.00
_cell.angle_gamma   90.00
#
_symmetry.space_group_name_H-M   'P 1'
#
loop_
_entity.id
_entity.type
_entity.pdbx_description
1 polymer ?
#
loop_
_entity_poly.entity_id
_entity_poly.type
_entity_poly.pdbx_seq_one_letter_code
_entity_poly.pdbx_strand_id
1 'polypeptide(L)'
;MTTKDQKKEAEEREAARAKNVKLTLESKLHVGSLGVNLGQSHYPAQVGSWGLESLQESYRNFMNSDEVQKERQEKNKNRAEQAQRMGVYGNVSPMSDADYSMVKINQIREIQEIATLEELLKYAKDLGAKLDFEVPEEFKKVQAKQLVYKMQSGEQLNAAEVDAFNLYRTIVEAYDMAAVENVLRQGNIYAGLNAKGKQIAEYYKPKEEKKK
;
A
#
# COMPACT_ATOMS: atom_id res chain seq x y z
N MET A 1 40.15 -8.70 -10.15
CA MET A 1 38.75 -8.38 -10.51
C MET A 1 38.75 -7.02 -11.17
N THR A 2 38.40 -6.96 -12.45
CA THR A 2 38.50 -5.77 -13.31
C THR A 2 37.23 -4.93 -13.21
N THR A 3 37.36 -3.62 -13.44
CA THR A 3 36.31 -2.59 -13.43
C THR A 3 35.08 -2.93 -14.31
N LYS A 4 35.21 -3.82 -15.29
CA LYS A 4 34.09 -4.33 -16.11
C LYS A 4 33.13 -5.22 -15.33
N ASP A 5 33.64 -6.10 -14.46
CA ASP A 5 32.81 -7.03 -13.69
C ASP A 5 32.01 -6.27 -12.61
N GLN A 6 32.64 -5.28 -11.97
CA GLN A 6 31.97 -4.40 -11.01
C GLN A 6 30.86 -3.56 -11.64
N LYS A 7 31.06 -3.07 -12.88
CA LYS A 7 30.05 -2.30 -13.60
C LYS A 7 28.84 -3.18 -13.96
N LYS A 8 29.07 -4.39 -14.43
CA LYS A 8 28.01 -5.35 -14.77
C LYS A 8 27.20 -5.73 -13.52
N GLU A 9 27.86 -5.97 -12.39
CA GLU A 9 27.18 -6.28 -11.14
C GLU A 9 26.32 -5.10 -10.63
N ALA A 10 26.80 -3.86 -10.78
CA ALA A 10 26.02 -2.68 -10.42
C ALA A 10 24.77 -2.51 -11.31
N GLU A 11 24.89 -2.75 -12.61
CA GLU A 11 23.77 -2.72 -13.56
C GLU A 11 22.72 -3.80 -13.23
N GLU A 12 23.16 -5.03 -12.90
CA GLU A 12 22.26 -6.11 -12.50
C GLU A 12 21.53 -5.82 -11.19
N ARG A 13 22.22 -5.23 -10.20
CA ARG A 13 21.62 -4.81 -8.92
C ARG A 13 20.58 -3.70 -9.14
N GLU A 14 20.88 -2.73 -9.99
CA GLU A 14 19.94 -1.64 -10.29
C GLU A 14 18.71 -2.16 -11.04
N ALA A 15 18.89 -3.07 -12.01
CA ALA A 15 17.78 -3.71 -12.69
C ALA A 15 16.89 -4.52 -11.73
N ALA A 16 17.50 -5.24 -10.78
CA ALA A 16 16.78 -5.98 -9.76
C ALA A 16 16.00 -5.04 -8.82
N ARG A 17 16.60 -3.91 -8.41
CA ARG A 17 15.93 -2.87 -7.62
C ARG A 17 14.73 -2.30 -8.37
N ALA A 18 14.92 -1.82 -9.59
CA ALA A 18 13.86 -1.24 -10.42
C ALA A 18 12.69 -2.22 -10.62
N LYS A 19 13.00 -3.49 -10.87
CA LYS A 19 12.00 -4.56 -10.98
C LYS A 19 11.23 -4.76 -9.67
N ASN A 20 11.91 -4.76 -8.53
CA ASN A 20 11.27 -4.93 -7.22
C ASN A 20 10.36 -3.74 -6.87
N VAL A 21 10.81 -2.51 -7.16
CA VAL A 21 10.01 -1.29 -6.98
C VAL A 21 8.74 -1.39 -7.80
N LYS A 22 8.87 -1.70 -9.09
CA LYS A 22 7.73 -1.88 -10.00
C LYS A 22 6.74 -2.91 -9.47
N LEU A 23 7.22 -4.12 -9.20
CA LEU A 23 6.36 -5.25 -8.81
C LEU A 23 5.60 -4.96 -7.52
N THR A 24 6.21 -4.25 -6.57
CA THR A 24 5.56 -3.96 -5.29
C THR A 24 4.56 -2.82 -5.43
N LEU A 25 4.92 -1.70 -6.08
CA LEU A 25 4.05 -0.53 -6.19
C LEU A 25 2.88 -0.74 -7.17
N GLU A 26 3.04 -1.56 -8.21
CA GLU A 26 1.94 -1.90 -9.11
C GLU A 26 1.07 -3.05 -8.60
N SER A 27 1.47 -3.73 -7.52
CA SER A 27 0.72 -4.87 -7.00
C SER A 27 -0.61 -4.42 -6.42
N LYS A 28 -1.70 -4.94 -7.01
CA LYS A 28 -3.08 -4.72 -6.52
C LYS A 28 -3.23 -5.10 -5.05
N LEU A 29 -2.51 -6.12 -4.61
CA LEU A 29 -2.50 -6.57 -3.21
C LEU A 29 -1.93 -5.49 -2.27
N HIS A 30 -0.80 -4.91 -2.66
CA HIS A 30 -0.14 -3.86 -1.90
C HIS A 30 -0.96 -2.57 -1.91
N VAL A 31 -1.43 -2.15 -3.08
CA VAL A 31 -2.29 -0.97 -3.26
C VAL A 31 -3.59 -1.13 -2.46
N GLY A 32 -4.24 -2.29 -2.52
CA GLY A 32 -5.46 -2.58 -1.78
C GLY A 32 -5.25 -2.55 -0.27
N SER A 33 -4.20 -3.23 0.21
CA SER A 33 -3.85 -3.24 1.64
C SER A 33 -3.58 -1.82 2.15
N LEU A 34 -2.79 -1.02 1.43
CA LEU A 34 -2.50 0.36 1.80
C LEU A 34 -3.76 1.22 1.79
N GLY A 35 -4.50 1.23 0.67
CA GLY A 35 -5.67 2.09 0.47
C GLY A 35 -6.77 1.84 1.49
N VAL A 36 -7.03 0.58 1.85
CA VAL A 36 -8.04 0.27 2.86
C VAL A 36 -7.61 0.73 4.26
N ASN A 37 -6.37 0.45 4.66
CA ASN A 37 -5.88 0.84 6.00
C ASN A 37 -5.79 2.37 6.15
N LEU A 38 -5.30 3.07 5.12
CA LEU A 38 -5.23 4.53 5.13
C LEU A 38 -6.62 5.17 5.09
N GLY A 39 -7.56 4.63 4.30
CA GLY A 39 -8.94 5.11 4.27
C GLY A 39 -9.59 5.07 5.66
N GLN A 40 -9.40 3.96 6.40
CA GLN A 40 -9.90 3.84 7.77
C GLN A 40 -9.26 4.83 8.75
N SER A 41 -7.97 5.12 8.60
CA SER A 41 -7.18 5.91 9.56
C SER A 41 -7.24 7.42 9.30
N HIS A 42 -7.15 7.86 8.05
CA HIS A 42 -6.98 9.27 7.68
C HIS A 42 -8.28 10.00 7.33
N TYR A 43 -9.33 9.28 6.92
CA TYR A 43 -10.58 9.89 6.46
C TYR A 43 -11.83 9.42 7.21
N PRO A 44 -11.83 9.27 8.55
CA PRO A 44 -12.98 8.70 9.26
C PRO A 44 -14.29 9.49 9.04
N ALA A 45 -14.22 10.81 8.88
CA ALA A 45 -15.38 11.66 8.62
C ALA A 45 -15.95 11.55 7.18
N GLN A 46 -15.08 11.43 6.17
CA GLN A 46 -15.49 11.26 4.76
C GLN A 46 -15.91 9.82 4.47
N VAL A 47 -15.21 8.85 5.06
CA VAL A 47 -15.59 7.43 5.07
C VAL A 47 -16.91 7.20 5.81
N GLY A 48 -17.22 8.00 6.83
CA GLY A 48 -18.54 8.04 7.47
C GLY A 48 -19.67 8.41 6.50
N SER A 49 -19.41 9.29 5.52
CA SER A 49 -20.37 9.67 4.48
C SER A 49 -20.44 8.69 3.30
N TRP A 50 -19.37 7.94 3.04
CA TRP A 50 -19.26 6.92 1.98
C TRP A 50 -19.65 5.51 2.45
N GLY A 51 -20.15 5.38 3.68
CA GLY A 51 -20.51 4.11 4.29
C GLY A 51 -19.27 3.34 4.72
N LEU A 52 -18.87 3.52 5.98
CA LEU A 52 -17.83 2.74 6.69
C LEU A 52 -17.93 1.23 6.45
N GLU A 53 -19.15 0.71 6.29
CA GLU A 53 -19.43 -0.69 5.98
C GLU A 53 -18.84 -1.13 4.63
N SER A 54 -18.85 -0.29 3.59
CA SER A 54 -18.35 -0.65 2.25
C SER A 54 -16.82 -0.77 2.19
N LEU A 55 -16.11 0.09 2.93
CA LEU A 55 -14.65 0.02 3.06
C LEU A 55 -14.21 -1.13 3.97
N GLN A 56 -14.94 -1.39 5.05
CA GLN A 56 -14.70 -2.58 5.89
C GLN A 56 -15.07 -3.89 5.19
N GLU A 57 -16.10 -3.88 4.34
CA GLU A 57 -16.48 -5.02 3.52
C GLU A 57 -15.46 -5.24 2.40
N SER A 58 -15.00 -4.18 1.74
CA SER A 58 -13.89 -4.26 0.77
C SER A 58 -12.60 -4.75 1.43
N TYR A 59 -12.30 -4.28 2.65
CA TYR A 59 -11.19 -4.79 3.46
C TYR A 59 -11.32 -6.29 3.70
N ARG A 60 -12.49 -6.72 4.20
CA ARG A 60 -12.75 -8.10 4.58
C ARG A 60 -12.72 -9.00 3.36
N ASN A 61 -13.32 -8.58 2.25
CA ASN A 61 -13.30 -9.32 0.98
C ASN A 61 -11.88 -9.43 0.42
N PHE A 62 -11.11 -8.34 0.49
CA PHE A 62 -9.72 -8.34 0.09
C PHE A 62 -8.87 -9.27 0.97
N MET A 63 -8.99 -9.16 2.29
CA MET A 63 -8.26 -10.00 3.25
C MET A 63 -8.64 -11.48 3.19
N ASN A 64 -9.88 -11.78 2.80
CA ASN A 64 -10.36 -13.13 2.58
C ASN A 64 -10.11 -13.64 1.15
N SER A 65 -9.45 -12.85 0.29
CA SER A 65 -9.09 -13.32 -1.06
C SER A 65 -8.10 -14.47 -1.01
N ASP A 66 -8.19 -15.39 -1.97
CA ASP A 66 -7.30 -16.54 -2.09
C ASP A 66 -5.82 -16.13 -2.17
N GLU A 67 -5.55 -14.98 -2.79
CA GLU A 67 -4.19 -14.43 -2.90
C GLU A 67 -3.63 -14.01 -1.54
N VAL A 68 -4.40 -13.27 -0.72
CA VAL A 68 -4.03 -12.92 0.66
C VAL A 68 -3.87 -14.18 1.51
N GLN A 69 -4.81 -15.13 1.42
CA GLN A 69 -4.78 -16.34 2.24
C GLN A 69 -3.56 -17.19 1.92
N LYS A 70 -3.21 -17.35 0.64
CA LYS A 70 -2.03 -18.10 0.21
C LYS A 70 -0.73 -17.46 0.72
N GLU A 71 -0.58 -16.15 0.55
CA GLU A 71 0.63 -15.46 0.99
C GLU A 71 0.75 -15.42 2.53
N ARG A 72 -0.39 -15.30 3.22
CA ARG A 72 -0.44 -15.39 4.69
C ARG A 72 -0.06 -16.78 5.19
N GLN A 73 -0.51 -17.85 4.54
CA GLN A 73 -0.11 -19.21 4.87
C GLN A 73 1.41 -19.40 4.70
N GLU A 74 1.99 -18.90 3.62
CA GLU A 74 3.43 -18.95 3.38
C GLU A 74 4.21 -18.19 4.47
N LYS A 75 3.78 -16.97 4.82
CA LYS A 75 4.40 -16.21 5.91
C LYS A 75 4.27 -16.91 7.27
N ASN A 76 3.11 -17.50 7.57
CA ASN A 76 2.91 -18.25 8.81
C ASN A 76 3.82 -19.49 8.87
N LYS A 77 3.98 -20.21 7.75
CA LYS A 77 4.92 -21.33 7.64
C LYS A 77 6.35 -20.88 7.91
N ASN A 78 6.79 -19.78 7.28
CA ASN A 78 8.13 -19.23 7.49
C ASN A 78 8.35 -18.80 8.95
N ARG A 79 7.34 -18.22 9.61
CA ARG A 79 7.41 -17.86 11.05
C ARG A 79 7.52 -19.10 11.93
N ALA A 80 6.79 -20.16 11.63
CA ALA A 80 6.89 -21.43 12.35
C ALA A 80 8.27 -22.07 12.20
N GLU A 81 8.83 -22.08 10.98
CA GLU A 81 10.19 -22.59 10.74
C GLU A 81 11.26 -21.75 11.47
N GLN A 82 11.13 -20.42 11.48
CA GLN A 82 12.04 -19.54 12.23
C GLN A 82 11.93 -19.75 13.74
N ALA A 83 10.73 -19.88 14.28
CA ALA A 83 10.50 -20.15 15.70
C ALA A 83 11.16 -21.46 16.13
N GLN A 84 11.01 -22.52 15.32
CA GLN A 84 11.70 -23.80 15.55
C GLN A 84 13.22 -23.65 15.54
N ARG A 85 13.78 -22.90 14.58
CA ARG A 85 15.23 -22.62 14.54
C ARG A 85 15.73 -21.84 15.75
N MET A 86 14.89 -21.00 16.34
CA MET A 86 15.20 -20.25 17.57
C MET A 86 14.92 -21.05 18.86
N GLY A 87 14.53 -22.33 18.76
CA GLY A 87 14.24 -23.16 19.92
C GLY A 87 12.94 -22.80 20.64
N VAL A 88 12.04 -22.08 19.99
CA VAL A 88 10.70 -21.78 20.50
C VAL A 88 9.77 -22.95 20.14
N TYR A 89 9.33 -23.68 21.16
CA TYR A 89 8.44 -24.84 21.00
C TYR A 89 7.00 -24.46 21.35
N GLY A 90 6.07 -24.70 20.43
CA GLY A 90 4.65 -24.39 20.58
C GLY A 90 3.99 -23.96 19.27
N ASN A 91 2.67 -23.81 19.28
CA ASN A 91 1.94 -23.27 18.13
C ASN A 91 2.22 -21.77 18.00
N VAL A 92 2.86 -21.36 16.91
CA VAL A 92 3.01 -19.94 16.57
C VAL A 92 1.62 -19.40 16.24
N SER A 93 1.20 -18.34 16.93
CA SER A 93 -0.08 -17.68 16.66
C SER A 93 -0.12 -17.24 15.19
N PRO A 94 -1.16 -17.58 14.43
CA PRO A 94 -1.28 -17.16 13.04
C PRO A 94 -1.35 -15.64 12.96
N MET A 95 -0.80 -15.10 11.88
CA MET A 95 -0.85 -13.67 11.58
C MET A 95 -2.29 -13.17 11.48
N SER A 96 -2.63 -12.12 12.24
CA SER A 96 -3.92 -11.44 12.13
C SER A 96 -4.00 -10.59 10.85
N ASP A 97 -5.20 -10.13 10.50
CA ASP A 97 -5.39 -9.18 9.37
C ASP A 97 -4.59 -7.88 9.59
N ALA A 98 -4.53 -7.41 10.83
CA ALA A 98 -3.77 -6.22 11.20
C ALA A 98 -2.26 -6.43 11.05
N ASP A 99 -1.74 -7.58 11.53
CA ASP A 99 -0.32 -7.91 11.39
C ASP A 99 0.08 -8.03 9.91
N TYR A 100 -0.77 -8.68 9.10
CA TYR A 100 -0.53 -8.84 7.66
C TYR A 100 -0.55 -7.49 6.94
N SER A 101 -1.55 -6.64 7.23
CA SER A 101 -1.63 -5.26 6.73
C SER A 101 -0.38 -4.47 7.05
N MET A 102 0.08 -4.50 8.30
CA MET A 102 1.28 -3.77 8.71
C MET A 102 2.53 -4.25 7.98
N VAL A 103 2.71 -5.58 7.81
CA VAL A 103 3.82 -6.13 7.03
C VAL A 103 3.79 -5.58 5.60
N LYS A 104 2.61 -5.51 4.99
CA LYS A 104 2.45 -4.99 3.62
C LYS A 104 2.71 -3.50 3.52
N ILE A 105 2.22 -2.71 4.47
CA ILE A 105 2.47 -1.27 4.53
C ILE A 105 3.97 -1.01 4.69
N ASN A 106 4.64 -1.70 5.61
CA ASN A 106 6.09 -1.55 5.81
C ASN A 106 6.86 -1.90 4.54
N GLN A 107 6.52 -2.98 3.85
CA GLN A 107 7.12 -3.33 2.56
C GLN A 107 6.92 -2.21 1.52
N ILE A 108 5.73 -1.61 1.46
CA ILE A 108 5.47 -0.49 0.54
C ILE A 108 6.33 0.71 0.91
N ARG A 109 6.42 1.09 2.19
CA ARG A 109 7.25 2.21 2.66
C ARG A 109 8.72 2.01 2.33
N GLU A 110 9.26 0.83 2.62
CA GLU A 110 10.63 0.46 2.28
C GLU A 110 10.90 0.58 0.77
N ILE A 111 9.93 0.15 -0.04
CA ILE A 111 10.02 0.25 -1.49
C ILE A 111 9.92 1.70 -1.99
N GLN A 112 9.03 2.51 -1.42
CA GLN A 112 8.90 3.94 -1.75
C GLN A 112 10.22 4.68 -1.45
N GLU A 113 10.91 4.33 -0.36
CA GLU A 113 12.17 4.97 0.01
C GLU A 113 13.34 4.64 -0.94
N ILE A 114 13.34 3.46 -1.58
CA ILE A 114 14.38 3.05 -2.55
C ILE A 114 14.00 3.32 -4.01
N ALA A 115 12.75 3.70 -4.27
CA ALA A 115 12.34 4.21 -5.57
C ALA A 115 13.06 5.53 -5.86
N THR A 116 13.42 5.76 -7.12
CA THR A 116 13.84 7.11 -7.50
C THR A 116 12.63 8.03 -7.54
N LEU A 117 12.84 9.35 -7.43
CA LEU A 117 11.74 10.31 -7.51
C LEU A 117 10.98 10.23 -8.85
N GLU A 118 11.69 10.01 -9.96
CA GLU A 118 11.07 9.82 -11.27
C GLU A 118 10.16 8.58 -11.31
N GLU A 119 10.65 7.45 -10.79
CA GLU A 119 9.87 6.23 -10.70
C GLU A 119 8.63 6.42 -9.83
N LEU A 120 8.81 7.02 -8.66
CA LEU A 120 7.73 7.23 -7.70
C LEU A 120 6.63 8.13 -8.29
N LEU A 121 7.02 9.23 -8.96
CA LEU A 121 6.07 10.11 -9.64
C LEU A 121 5.29 9.35 -10.72
N LYS A 122 5.98 8.54 -11.52
CA LYS A 122 5.37 7.72 -12.55
C LYS A 122 4.34 6.76 -11.94
N TYR A 123 4.72 5.97 -10.92
CA TYR A 123 3.81 5.01 -10.32
C TYR A 123 2.63 5.67 -9.61
N ALA A 124 2.82 6.85 -9.01
CA ALA A 124 1.71 7.64 -8.45
C ALA A 124 0.71 8.05 -9.56
N LYS A 125 1.18 8.56 -10.69
CA LYS A 125 0.33 8.93 -11.84
C LYS A 125 -0.36 7.72 -12.45
N ASP A 126 0.35 6.61 -12.66
CA ASP A 126 -0.19 5.36 -13.20
C ASP A 126 -1.30 4.78 -12.29
N LEU A 127 -1.17 4.97 -10.98
CA LEU A 127 -2.19 4.58 -10.00
C LEU A 127 -3.43 5.50 -10.02
N GLY A 128 -3.29 6.72 -10.54
CA GLY A 128 -4.39 7.68 -10.71
C GLY A 128 -4.18 9.04 -10.04
N ALA A 129 -3.01 9.32 -9.48
CA ALA A 129 -2.71 10.64 -8.90
C ALA A 129 -2.70 11.73 -9.98
N LYS A 130 -3.39 12.84 -9.72
CA LYS A 130 -3.52 13.98 -10.65
C LYS A 130 -2.42 15.02 -10.45
N LEU A 131 -1.16 14.58 -10.55
CA LEU A 131 0.00 15.47 -10.43
C LEU A 131 0.36 16.07 -11.78
N ASP A 132 0.42 17.39 -11.88
CA ASP A 132 0.66 18.15 -13.11
C ASP A 132 2.11 18.61 -13.29
N PHE A 133 2.98 18.32 -12.32
CA PHE A 133 4.41 18.64 -12.40
C PHE A 133 5.26 17.46 -12.90
N GLU A 134 6.52 17.75 -13.21
CA GLU A 134 7.60 16.81 -13.48
C GLU A 134 8.70 16.90 -12.41
N VAL A 135 9.46 15.83 -12.23
CA VAL A 135 10.63 15.85 -11.34
C VAL A 135 11.77 16.59 -12.03
N PRO A 136 12.39 17.62 -11.40
CA PRO A 136 13.59 18.27 -11.91
C PRO A 136 14.71 17.27 -12.23
N GLU A 137 15.49 17.53 -13.28
CA GLU A 137 16.52 16.59 -13.77
C GLU A 137 17.54 16.20 -12.69
N GLU A 138 17.95 17.16 -11.87
CA GLU A 138 18.85 16.94 -10.74
C GLU A 138 18.28 16.01 -9.66
N PHE A 139 16.96 15.84 -9.61
CA PHE A 139 16.26 15.07 -8.58
C PHE A 139 15.76 13.71 -9.07
N LYS A 140 15.69 13.48 -10.39
CA LYS A 140 15.10 12.25 -10.97
C LYS A 140 15.65 10.95 -10.39
N LYS A 141 16.96 10.91 -10.12
CA LYS A 141 17.68 9.72 -9.62
C LYS A 141 17.83 9.69 -8.09
N VAL A 142 17.35 10.71 -7.38
CA VAL A 142 17.43 10.77 -5.92
C VAL A 142 16.52 9.70 -5.33
N GLN A 143 17.03 8.97 -4.34
CA GLN A 143 16.29 8.01 -3.53
C GLN A 143 16.19 8.55 -2.10
N ALA A 144 14.99 8.58 -1.53
CA ALA A 144 14.78 9.11 -0.18
C ALA A 144 15.59 8.35 0.87
N LYS A 145 15.83 7.04 0.69
CA LYS A 145 16.65 6.23 1.59
C LYS A 145 18.06 6.80 1.78
N GLN A 146 18.65 7.37 0.74
CA GLN A 146 19.99 7.98 0.82
C GLN A 146 19.96 9.23 1.72
N LEU A 147 18.92 10.04 1.58
CA LEU A 147 18.71 11.24 2.40
C LEU A 147 18.40 10.88 3.86
N VAL A 148 17.58 9.85 4.09
CA VAL A 148 17.27 9.33 5.43
C VAL A 148 18.53 8.80 6.11
N TYR A 149 19.35 8.04 5.39
CA TYR A 149 20.62 7.55 5.93
C TYR A 149 21.55 8.69 6.35
N LYS A 150 21.65 9.74 5.52
CA LYS A 150 22.43 10.95 5.82
C LYS A 150 21.92 11.66 7.08
N MET A 151 20.61 11.80 7.24
CA MET A 151 20.02 12.36 8.47
C MET A 151 20.32 11.49 9.70
N GLN A 152 20.28 10.16 9.57
CA GLN A 152 20.55 9.22 10.65
C GLN A 152 22.04 9.16 11.04
N SER A 153 22.96 9.44 10.10
CA SER A 153 24.40 9.55 10.40
C SER A 153 24.78 10.86 11.10
N GLY A 154 23.82 11.79 11.26
CA GLY A 154 24.04 13.11 11.86
C GLY A 154 24.51 14.18 10.86
N GLU A 155 24.56 13.85 9.57
CA GLU A 155 24.84 14.81 8.51
C GLU A 155 23.59 15.66 8.21
N GLN A 156 23.80 16.97 8.00
CA GLN A 156 22.71 17.86 7.57
C GLN A 156 22.48 17.77 6.07
N LEU A 157 21.21 17.77 5.67
CA LEU A 157 20.83 17.91 4.28
C LEU A 157 21.12 19.35 3.81
N ASN A 158 21.69 19.49 2.62
CA ASN A 158 21.77 20.78 1.96
C ASN A 158 20.39 21.22 1.41
N ALA A 159 20.27 22.47 0.95
CA ALA A 159 18.99 22.99 0.48
C ALA A 159 18.34 22.14 -0.64
N ALA A 160 19.12 21.70 -1.62
CA ALA A 160 18.62 20.87 -2.71
C ALA A 160 18.17 19.47 -2.24
N GLU A 161 18.88 18.88 -1.27
CA GLU A 161 18.51 17.62 -0.64
C GLU A 161 17.22 17.76 0.19
N VAL A 162 17.04 18.89 0.87
CA VAL A 162 15.78 19.22 1.58
C VAL A 162 14.62 19.32 0.59
N ASP A 163 14.79 20.03 -0.52
CA ASP A 163 13.77 20.17 -1.55
C ASP A 163 13.42 18.83 -2.20
N ALA A 164 14.42 18.00 -2.51
CA ALA A 164 14.21 16.65 -3.02
C ALA A 164 13.45 15.76 -2.01
N PHE A 165 13.76 15.89 -0.71
CA PHE A 165 13.03 15.17 0.35
C PHE A 165 11.59 15.66 0.52
N ASN A 166 11.34 16.96 0.36
CA ASN A 166 9.98 17.50 0.38
C ASN A 166 9.17 17.01 -0.83
N LEU A 167 9.78 17.01 -2.02
CA LEU A 167 9.16 16.47 -3.23
C LEU A 167 8.84 14.97 -3.08
N TYR A 168 9.75 14.19 -2.50
CA TYR A 168 9.48 12.80 -2.12
C TYR A 168 8.21 12.67 -1.30
N ARG A 169 8.09 13.44 -0.20
CA ARG A 169 6.93 13.38 0.70
C ARG A 169 5.63 13.69 -0.03
N THR A 170 5.62 14.70 -0.89
CA THR A 170 4.45 15.06 -1.70
C THR A 170 4.03 13.94 -2.65
N ILE A 171 4.99 13.29 -3.33
CA ILE A 171 4.68 12.20 -4.25
C ILE A 171 4.17 10.97 -3.48
N VAL A 172 4.77 10.63 -2.33
CA VAL A 172 4.28 9.54 -1.47
C VAL A 172 2.85 9.80 -1.01
N GLU A 173 2.56 10.99 -0.53
CA GLU A 173 1.21 11.35 -0.09
C GLU A 173 0.20 11.24 -1.23
N ALA A 174 0.55 11.69 -2.44
CA ALA A 174 -0.29 11.57 -3.61
C ALA A 174 -0.51 10.10 -4.04
N TYR A 175 0.53 9.26 -3.98
CA TYR A 175 0.43 7.82 -4.23
C TYR A 175 -0.53 7.15 -3.23
N ASP A 176 -0.38 7.47 -1.95
CA ASP A 176 -1.20 6.95 -0.87
C ASP A 176 -2.68 7.34 -1.05
N MET A 177 -2.95 8.61 -1.38
CA MET A 177 -4.31 9.07 -1.68
C MET A 177 -4.89 8.36 -2.90
N ALA A 178 -4.10 8.18 -3.97
CA ALA A 178 -4.54 7.44 -5.15
C ALA A 178 -4.87 5.97 -4.82
N ALA A 179 -4.13 5.33 -3.92
CA ALA A 179 -4.44 3.98 -3.44
C ALA A 179 -5.78 3.91 -2.71
N VAL A 180 -6.07 4.89 -1.84
CA VAL A 180 -7.37 5.02 -1.15
C VAL A 180 -8.51 5.19 -2.16
N GLU A 181 -8.35 6.12 -3.11
CA GLU A 181 -9.34 6.35 -4.16
C GLU A 181 -9.58 5.12 -5.03
N ASN A 182 -8.53 4.37 -5.36
CA ASN A 182 -8.62 3.18 -6.18
C ASN A 182 -9.49 2.11 -5.51
N VAL A 183 -9.26 1.87 -4.21
CA VAL A 183 -10.07 0.96 -3.39
C VAL A 183 -11.53 1.44 -3.34
N LEU A 184 -11.76 2.73 -3.11
CA LEU A 184 -13.11 3.29 -3.09
C LEU A 184 -13.83 3.04 -4.42
N ARG A 185 -13.20 3.36 -5.56
CA ARG A 185 -13.79 3.13 -6.89
C ARG A 185 -14.13 1.66 -7.14
N GLN A 186 -13.29 0.73 -6.67
CA GLN A 186 -13.52 -0.71 -6.83
C GLN A 186 -14.57 -1.29 -5.88
N GLY A 187 -14.66 -0.76 -4.65
CA GLY A 187 -15.48 -1.33 -3.57
C GLY A 187 -16.99 -1.17 -3.71
N ASN A 188 -17.50 -0.62 -4.82
CA ASN A 188 -18.88 -0.15 -4.95
C ASN A 188 -19.28 0.63 -3.69
N ILE A 189 -18.73 1.84 -3.50
CA ILE A 189 -18.96 2.71 -2.32
C ILE A 189 -20.43 2.86 -1.89
N TYR A 190 -21.38 2.59 -2.80
CA TYR A 190 -22.80 2.63 -2.51
C TYR A 190 -23.39 1.31 -2.00
N ALA A 191 -22.63 0.22 -1.93
CA ALA A 191 -23.14 -1.11 -1.55
C ALA A 191 -23.81 -1.08 -0.17
N GLY A 192 -23.18 -0.48 0.85
CA GLY A 192 -23.76 -0.31 2.17
C GLY A 192 -24.99 0.62 2.18
N LEU A 193 -24.92 1.74 1.44
CA LEU A 193 -26.06 2.65 1.28
C LEU A 193 -27.25 1.97 0.58
N ASN A 194 -26.99 1.14 -0.43
CA ASN A 194 -27.98 0.36 -1.15
C ASN A 194 -28.56 -0.75 -0.28
N ALA A 195 -27.75 -1.44 0.52
CA ALA A 195 -28.22 -2.47 1.45
C ALA A 195 -29.13 -1.87 2.52
N LYS A 196 -28.72 -0.75 3.13
CA LYS A 196 -29.54 -0.01 4.09
C LYS A 196 -30.81 0.56 3.46
N GLY A 197 -30.71 1.12 2.26
CA GLY A 197 -31.85 1.59 1.48
C GLY A 197 -32.84 0.47 1.15
N LYS A 198 -32.34 -0.72 0.78
CA LYS A 198 -33.16 -1.92 0.54
C LYS A 198 -33.86 -2.40 1.82
N GLN A 199 -33.17 -2.47 2.95
CA GLN A 199 -33.77 -2.84 4.24
C GLN A 199 -34.90 -1.89 4.64
N ILE A 200 -34.68 -0.58 4.51
CA ILE A 200 -35.71 0.43 4.77
C ILE A 200 -36.88 0.25 3.81
N ALA A 201 -36.61 0.13 2.51
CA ALA A 201 -37.64 -0.08 1.50
C ALA A 201 -38.46 -1.36 1.75
N GLU A 202 -37.82 -2.46 2.16
CA GLU A 202 -38.51 -3.72 2.51
C GLU A 202 -39.35 -3.60 3.79
N TYR A 203 -38.87 -2.89 4.80
CA TYR A 203 -39.63 -2.65 6.03
C TYR A 203 -40.95 -1.90 5.76
N TYR A 204 -40.93 -0.95 4.81
CA TYR A 204 -42.10 -0.15 4.43
C TYR A 204 -42.88 -0.70 3.23
N LYS A 205 -42.51 -1.86 2.66
CA LYS A 205 -43.34 -2.50 1.64
C LYS A 205 -44.71 -2.85 2.24
N PRO A 206 -45.83 -2.53 1.56
CA PRO A 206 -47.14 -2.98 1.99
C PRO A 206 -47.10 -4.50 2.15
N LYS A 207 -47.39 -5.00 3.36
CA LYS A 207 -47.57 -6.43 3.56
C LYS A 207 -48.79 -6.81 2.75
N GLU A 208 -48.61 -7.54 1.65
CA GLU A 208 -49.73 -8.10 0.92
C GLU A 208 -50.58 -8.88 1.92
N GLU A 209 -51.78 -8.37 2.19
CA GLU A 209 -52.80 -9.11 2.92
C GLU A 209 -53.00 -10.40 2.13
N LYS A 210 -52.57 -11.53 2.71
CA LYS A 210 -52.97 -12.85 2.26
C LYS A 210 -54.50 -12.88 2.33
N LYS A 211 -55.16 -12.55 1.22
CA LYS A 211 -56.59 -12.82 1.04
C LYS A 211 -56.75 -14.33 1.11
N LYS A 212 -57.42 -14.75 2.19
CA LYS A 212 -57.98 -16.09 2.37
C LYS A 212 -59.01 -16.37 1.28
#